data_AF-A0A2W5PKN0-F1
#
_entry.id   AF-A0A2W5PKN0-F1
#
_cell.length_a   1.000
_cell.length_b   1.000
_cell.length_c   1.000
_cell.angle_alpha   90.00
_cell.angle_beta   90.00
_cell.angle_gamma   90.00
#
_symmetry.space_group_name_H-M   'P 1'
#
loop_
_entity.id
_entity.type
_entity.pdbx_description
1 polymer ?
#
loop_
_entity_poly.entity_id
_entity_poly.type
_entity_poly.pdbx_seq_one_letter_code
_entity_poly.pdbx_strand_id
1 'polypeptide(L)' 'MTPQNVSAAPVATTVTLLGQLTDLHIREPGRLAYGRIDTAPYLARAVASVLRLPQQPDAIVLTGDLTDFGR' A
#
# COMPACT_ATOMS: atom_id res chain seq x y z
N MET A 1 49.53 -28.00 -4.26
CA MET A 1 48.78 -26.77 -3.94
C MET A 1 47.43 -26.90 -4.61
N THR A 2 46.45 -27.45 -3.89
CA THR A 2 45.10 -27.73 -4.42
C THR A 2 44.26 -26.44 -4.35
N PRO A 3 43.62 -25.99 -5.44
CA PRO A 3 42.78 -24.80 -5.37
C PRO A 3 41.53 -25.11 -4.55
N GLN A 4 41.28 -24.30 -3.51
CA GLN A 4 40.02 -24.37 -2.78
C GLN A 4 38.94 -23.66 -3.59
N ASN A 5 37.95 -24.43 -4.04
CA ASN A 5 36.75 -23.91 -4.68
C ASN A 5 35.83 -23.33 -3.60
N VAL A 6 35.78 -22.01 -3.48
CA VAL A 6 34.85 -21.32 -2.59
C VAL A 6 33.50 -21.26 -3.29
N SER A 7 32.61 -22.21 -2.97
CA SER A 7 31.22 -22.15 -3.39
C SER A 7 30.54 -20.99 -2.67
N ALA A 8 30.28 -19.89 -3.39
CA ALA A 8 29.45 -18.81 -2.88
C ALA A 8 28.01 -19.33 -2.74
N ALA A 9 27.49 -19.39 -1.51
CA ALA A 9 26.09 -19.69 -1.26
C ALA A 9 25.19 -18.66 -1.99
N PRO A 10 24.02 -19.07 -2.52
CA PRO A 10 23.15 -18.15 -3.24
C PRO A 10 22.66 -17.05 -2.28
N VAL A 11 22.91 -15.79 -2.65
CA VAL A 11 22.29 -14.65 -1.98
C VAL A 11 20.81 -14.68 -2.36
N ALA A 12 19.94 -14.95 -1.39
CA ALA A 12 18.51 -14.85 -1.60
C ALA A 12 18.17 -13.38 -1.91
N THR A 13 17.70 -13.11 -3.13
CA THR A 13 17.24 -11.78 -3.50
C THR A 13 15.89 -11.53 -2.84
N THR A 14 15.85 -10.70 -1.80
CA THR A 14 14.60 -10.25 -1.22
C THR A 14 13.96 -9.23 -2.17
N VAL A 15 12.76 -9.53 -2.68
CA VAL A 15 11.97 -8.60 -3.48
C VAL A 15 11.22 -7.67 -2.54
N THR A 16 11.32 -6.35 -2.75
CA THR A 16 10.48 -5.36 -2.07
C THR A 16 9.25 -5.05 -2.92
N LEU A 17 8.09 -5.09 -2.29
CA LEU A 17 6.79 -4.90 -2.91
C LEU A 17 6.10 -3.69 -2.30
N LEU A 18 5.72 -2.75 -3.15
CA LEU A 18 5.00 -1.56 -2.75
C LEU A 18 3.60 -1.59 -3.36
N GLY A 19 2.58 -1.43 -2.52
CA GLY A 19 1.24 -1.06 -2.98
C GLY A 19 1.09 0.45 -2.99
N GLN A 20 0.26 0.98 -3.88
CA GLN A 20 -0.02 2.41 -3.95
C GLN A 20 -1.53 2.66 -3.97
N LEU A 21 -1.99 3.59 -3.14
CA LEU A 21 -3.35 4.14 -3.18
C LEU A 21 -3.26 5.66 -3.31
N THR A 22 -4.27 6.28 -3.90
CA THR A 22 -4.27 7.72 -4.21
C THR A 22 -5.68 8.30 -4.07
N ASP A 23 -5.76 9.62 -3.90
CA ASP A 23 -7.00 10.41 -3.99
C ASP A 23 -8.12 9.88 -3.10
N LEU A 24 -7.83 9.77 -1.80
CA LEU A 24 -8.76 9.17 -0.83
C LEU A 24 -9.94 10.11 -0.53
N HIS A 25 -9.72 11.42 -0.61
CA HIS A 25 -10.69 12.48 -0.35
C HIS A 25 -11.51 12.23 0.93
N ILE A 26 -10.85 11.80 2.01
CA ILE A 26 -11.53 11.53 3.29
C ILE A 26 -12.08 12.82 3.88
N ARG A 27 -13.25 12.67 4.52
CA ARG A 27 -14.08 13.72 5.09
C ARG A 27 -14.35 13.46 6.57
N GLU A 28 -14.74 14.51 7.29
CA GLU A 28 -15.25 14.35 8.64
C GLU A 28 -16.51 13.46 8.65
N PRO A 29 -16.79 12.69 9.71
CA PRO A 29 -17.98 11.85 9.80
C PRO A 29 -19.26 12.62 9.49
N GLY A 30 -20.12 12.03 8.66
CA GLY A 30 -21.38 12.66 8.22
C GLY A 30 -21.23 13.71 7.12
N ARG A 31 -20.02 13.95 6.60
CA ARG A 31 -19.78 14.84 5.45
C ARG A 31 -19.53 14.04 4.18
N LEU A 32 -20.17 14.48 3.09
CA LEU A 32 -20.02 13.88 1.77
C LEU A 32 -19.01 14.66 0.93
N ALA A 33 -18.11 13.95 0.25
CA ALA A 33 -17.30 14.49 -0.83
C ALA A 33 -18.22 14.98 -1.95
N TYR A 34 -17.96 16.22 -2.41
CA TYR A 34 -18.78 16.93 -3.40
C TYR A 34 -20.29 16.92 -3.12
N GLY A 35 -20.70 16.76 -1.85
CA GLY A 35 -22.11 16.68 -1.44
C GLY A 35 -22.82 15.39 -1.84
N ARG A 36 -22.10 14.36 -2.30
CA ARG A 36 -22.72 13.17 -2.94
C ARG A 36 -22.17 11.83 -2.44
N ILE A 37 -20.90 11.75 -2.06
CA ILE A 37 -20.23 10.47 -1.81
C ILE A 37 -19.66 10.44 -0.40
N ASP A 38 -20.00 9.40 0.37
CA ASP A 38 -19.25 9.05 1.58
C ASP A 38 -18.03 8.21 1.16
N THR A 39 -16.83 8.77 1.26
CA THR A 39 -15.59 8.16 0.77
C THR A 39 -15.00 7.14 1.74
N ALA A 40 -15.33 7.20 3.03
CA ALA A 40 -14.75 6.34 4.05
C ALA A 40 -15.03 4.83 3.84
N PRO A 41 -16.25 4.40 3.46
CA PRO A 41 -16.53 3.01 3.15
C PRO A 41 -15.69 2.47 1.98
N TYR A 42 -15.33 3.30 1.00
CA TYR A 42 -14.52 2.88 -0.15
C TYR A 42 -13.08 2.63 0.25
N LEU A 43 -12.50 3.51 1.08
CA LEU A 43 -11.16 3.29 1.64
C LEU A 43 -11.12 2.02 2.50
N ALA A 44 -12.13 1.80 3.36
CA ALA A 44 -12.21 0.58 4.17
C ALA A 44 -12.24 -0.69 3.29
N ARG A 45 -13.00 -0.66 2.18
CA ARG A 45 -13.04 -1.76 1.20
C ARG A 45 -11.72 -1.95 0.47
N ALA A 46 -11.01 -0.87 0.12
CA ALA A 46 -9.70 -0.91 -0.50
C ALA A 46 -8.68 -1.57 0.45
N VAL A 47 -8.62 -1.11 1.71
CA VAL A 47 -7.76 -1.71 2.75
C VAL A 47 -8.08 -3.19 2.94
N ALA A 48 -9.36 -3.55 3.06
CA ALA A 48 -9.77 -4.94 3.19
C ALA A 48 -9.34 -5.79 1.98
N SER A 49 -9.27 -5.20 0.78
CA SER A 49 -8.83 -5.88 -0.43
C SER A 49 -7.31 -6.07 -0.45
N VAL A 50 -6.54 -5.05 -0.04
CA VAL A 50 -5.09 -5.16 0.16
C VAL A 50 -4.75 -6.27 1.15
N LEU A 51 -5.46 -6.34 2.28
CA LEU A 51 -5.25 -7.37 3.31
C LEU A 51 -5.59 -8.81 2.85
N ARG A 52 -6.25 -8.97 1.70
CA ARG A 52 -6.53 -10.27 1.09
C ARG A 52 -5.60 -10.63 -0.06
N LEU A 53 -4.60 -9.79 -0.36
CA LEU A 53 -3.66 -10.09 -1.43
C LEU A 53 -2.87 -11.37 -1.10
N PRO A 54 -2.66 -12.27 -2.07
CA PRO A 54 -1.87 -13.49 -1.86
C PRO A 54 -0.44 -13.20 -1.41
N GLN A 55 0.10 -12.05 -1.84
CA GLN A 55 1.39 -11.55 -1.45
C GLN A 55 1.20 -10.17 -0.82
N GLN A 56 1.57 -10.05 0.45
CA GLN A 56 1.45 -8.80 1.17
C GLN A 56 2.55 -7.83 0.70
N PRO A 57 2.21 -6.57 0.37
CA PRO A 57 3.21 -5.56 0.12
C PRO A 57 3.95 -5.21 1.43
N ASP A 58 5.23 -4.90 1.33
CA ASP A 58 6.06 -4.46 2.46
C ASP A 58 5.66 -3.08 2.96
N ALA A 59 5.16 -2.24 2.05
CA ALA A 59 4.60 -0.94 2.39
C ALA A 59 3.49 -0.53 1.42
N ILE A 60 2.58 0.30 1.92
CA ILE A 60 1.61 1.03 1.10
C ILE A 60 2.02 2.50 1.05
N VAL A 61 2.12 3.04 -0.15
CA VAL A 61 2.35 4.46 -0.39
C VAL A 61 1.01 5.13 -0.69
N LEU A 62 0.68 6.17 0.05
CA LEU A 62 -0.53 6.98 -0.16
C LEU A 62 -0.14 8.30 -0.82
N THR A 63 -0.58 8.54 -2.06
CA THR A 63 0.03 9.57 -2.93
C THR A 63 -0.97 10.60 -3.46
N GLY A 64 -1.54 11.44 -2.62
CA GLY A 64 -2.39 12.56 -3.06
C GLY A 64 -3.74 12.61 -2.35
N ASP A 65 -4.27 13.83 -2.22
CA ASP A 65 -5.60 14.17 -1.68
C ASP A 65 -6.11 13.21 -0.61
N LEU A 66 -5.31 13.02 0.44
CA LEU A 66 -5.63 12.11 1.54
C LEU A 66 -6.93 12.53 2.23
N THR A 67 -7.09 13.84 2.43
CA THR A 67 -8.31 14.48 2.90
C THR A 67 -8.66 15.62 1.96
N ASP A 68 -9.95 15.88 1.78
CA ASP A 68 -10.41 16.92 0.85
C ASP A 68 -10.03 18.36 1.31
N PHE A 69 -9.77 18.57 2.60
CA PHE A 69 -9.50 19.90 3.17
C PHE A 69 -8.25 19.96 4.06
N GLY A 70 -7.37 18.96 4.00
CA GLY A 70 -6.11 18.95 4.76
C GLY A 70 -6.27 18.89 6.29
N ARG A 71 -7.43 18.44 6.78
CA ARG A 71 -7.75 18.28 8.21
C ARG A 71 -8.51 16.99 8.45
#